data_AF-A0A7Z1QI26-F1
#
_entry.id   AF-A0A7Z1QI26-F1
#
_cell.length_a   1.000
_cell.length_b   1.000
_cell.length_c   1.000
_cell.angle_alpha   90.00
_cell.angle_beta   90.00
_cell.angle_gamma   90.00
#
_symmetry.space_group_name_H-M   'P 1'
#
loop_
_entity.id
_entity.type
_entity.pdbx_description
1 polymer ?
#
loop_
_entity_poly.entity_id
_entity_poly.type
_entity_poly.pdbx_seq_one_letter_code
_entity_poly.pdbx_strand_id
1 'polypeptide(L)'
;YNLDGFFNVGWGKYKSPYFPEEEIRAFRQKSHACVFMTAGFERTLRLAGDGDVVYCDPPYEPMPGTAGFTNYASGGFSWDSQVALAESCVAAHQRGAKVFISNSTAPRVIELYE
;
A
#
# COMPACT_ATOMS: atom_id res chain seq x y z
N TYR A 1 -7.44 7.56 11.81
CA TYR A 1 -7.29 7.46 13.27
C TYR A 1 -6.54 8.68 13.75
N ASN A 2 -6.87 9.22 14.92
CA ASN A 2 -6.09 10.28 15.54
C ASN A 2 -4.77 9.72 16.13
N LEU A 3 -3.95 10.59 16.71
CA LEU A 3 -2.66 10.18 17.31
C LEU A 3 -2.83 9.20 18.48
N ASP A 4 -4.01 9.15 19.10
CA ASP A 4 -4.37 8.21 20.17
C ASP A 4 -4.93 6.88 19.63
N GLY A 5 -4.97 6.70 18.30
CA GLY A 5 -5.48 5.48 17.66
C GLY A 5 -7.00 5.37 17.59
N PHE A 6 -7.76 6.43 17.91
CA PHE A 6 -9.22 6.43 17.80
C PHE A 6 -9.70 6.76 16.39
N PHE A 7 -10.76 6.08 15.95
CA PHE A 7 -11.45 6.44 14.72
C PHE A 7 -12.11 7.81 14.86
N ASN A 8 -11.87 8.71 13.91
CA ASN A 8 -12.28 10.12 13.98
C ASN A 8 -12.87 10.66 12.67
N VAL A 9 -13.31 9.79 11.76
CA VAL A 9 -13.98 10.23 10.53
C VAL A 9 -15.41 10.68 10.86
N GLY A 10 -15.79 11.86 10.40
CA GLY A 10 -17.12 12.42 10.61
C GLY A 10 -18.25 11.64 9.90
N TRP A 11 -19.48 11.89 10.30
CA TRP A 11 -20.66 11.25 9.69
C TRP A 11 -20.88 11.70 8.24
N GLY A 12 -20.95 10.73 7.32
CA GLY A 12 -21.07 10.97 5.88
C GLY A 12 -22.46 11.35 5.36
N LYS A 13 -23.52 11.31 6.20
CA LYS A 13 -24.90 11.71 5.85
C LYS A 13 -25.54 10.95 4.67
N TYR A 14 -25.07 9.74 4.37
CA TYR A 14 -25.69 8.89 3.35
C TYR A 14 -27.08 8.42 3.79
N LYS A 15 -28.09 8.57 2.92
CA LYS A 15 -29.49 8.18 3.22
C LYS A 15 -29.66 6.67 3.39
N SER A 16 -28.94 5.88 2.60
CA SER A 16 -28.97 4.42 2.64
C SER A 16 -27.59 3.89 2.25
N PRO A 17 -26.68 3.66 3.22
CA PRO A 17 -25.42 2.99 2.96
C PRO A 17 -25.66 1.62 2.31
N TYR A 18 -24.92 1.30 1.27
CA TYR A 18 -24.96 -0.01 0.62
C TYR A 18 -24.40 -1.08 1.57
N PHE A 19 -25.10 -2.22 1.67
CA PHE A 19 -24.58 -3.40 2.37
C PHE A 19 -23.92 -4.35 1.36
N PRO A 20 -22.59 -4.53 1.40
CA PRO A 20 -21.84 -5.27 0.39
C PRO A 20 -21.89 -6.79 0.63
N GLU A 21 -23.09 -7.37 0.58
CA GLU A 21 -23.28 -8.80 0.88
C GLU A 21 -22.57 -9.71 -0.12
N GLU A 22 -22.71 -9.41 -1.42
CA GLU A 22 -22.12 -10.22 -2.48
C GLU A 22 -20.59 -10.18 -2.42
N GLU A 23 -20.02 -9.01 -2.15
CA GLU A 23 -18.58 -8.81 -2.03
C GLU A 23 -18.02 -9.52 -0.79
N ILE A 24 -18.73 -9.51 0.35
CA ILE A 24 -18.33 -10.25 1.55
C ILE A 24 -18.32 -11.76 1.26
N ARG A 25 -19.36 -12.28 0.57
CA ARG A 25 -19.43 -13.70 0.19
C ARG A 25 -18.30 -14.08 -0.77
N ALA A 26 -18.02 -13.25 -1.76
CA ALA A 26 -16.93 -13.45 -2.71
C ALA A 26 -15.55 -13.38 -2.03
N PHE A 27 -15.34 -12.42 -1.12
CA PHE A 27 -14.10 -12.30 -0.35
C PHE A 27 -13.87 -13.54 0.50
N ARG A 28 -14.90 -14.02 1.21
CA ARG A 28 -14.81 -15.26 2.01
C ARG A 28 -14.30 -16.43 1.18
N GLN A 29 -14.88 -16.66 0.00
CA GLN A 29 -14.48 -17.77 -0.88
C GLN A 29 -13.00 -17.71 -1.27
N LYS A 30 -12.48 -16.51 -1.60
CA LYS A 30 -11.07 -16.31 -1.98
C LYS A 30 -10.12 -16.37 -0.79
N SER A 31 -10.54 -15.87 0.37
CA SER A 31 -9.69 -15.71 1.56
C SER A 31 -9.09 -17.01 2.10
N HIS A 32 -9.67 -18.16 1.78
CA HIS A 32 -9.14 -19.47 2.18
C HIS A 32 -7.76 -19.79 1.60
N ALA A 33 -7.38 -19.15 0.48
CA ALA A 33 -6.06 -19.28 -0.13
C ALA A 33 -5.10 -18.15 0.27
N CYS A 34 -5.49 -17.29 1.23
CA CYS A 34 -4.74 -16.10 1.60
C CYS A 34 -4.18 -16.20 3.03
N VAL A 35 -2.95 -15.74 3.21
CA VAL A 35 -2.38 -15.46 4.54
C VAL A 35 -2.42 -13.94 4.75
N PHE A 36 -3.09 -13.50 5.81
CA PHE A 36 -3.16 -12.08 6.17
C PHE A 36 -2.12 -11.76 7.23
N MET A 37 -1.39 -10.66 7.03
CA MET A 37 -0.34 -10.23 7.94
C MET A 37 -0.40 -8.72 8.15
N THR A 38 -0.40 -8.30 9.42
CA THR A 38 -0.25 -6.88 9.80
C THR A 38 1.24 -6.61 10.05
N ALA A 39 1.92 -6.07 9.05
CA ALA A 39 3.36 -5.79 9.10
C ALA A 39 3.73 -4.63 8.16
N GLY A 40 4.88 -4.01 8.41
CA GLY A 40 5.48 -3.05 7.48
C GLY A 40 6.00 -3.73 6.21
N PHE A 41 6.06 -2.97 5.11
CA PHE A 41 6.41 -3.48 3.79
C PHE A 41 7.81 -4.12 3.75
N GLU A 42 8.78 -3.61 4.50
CA GLU A 42 10.14 -4.19 4.53
C GLU A 42 10.12 -5.64 5.04
N ARG A 43 9.29 -5.92 6.04
CA ARG A 43 9.13 -7.26 6.59
C ARG A 43 8.44 -8.18 5.60
N THR A 44 7.41 -7.71 4.92
CA THR A 44 6.66 -8.53 3.95
C THR A 44 7.51 -8.82 2.72
N LEU A 45 8.25 -7.84 2.22
CA LEU A 45 9.14 -7.99 1.07
C LEU A 45 10.31 -8.93 1.35
N ARG A 46 10.85 -8.95 2.58
CA ARG A 46 11.89 -9.91 2.98
C ARG A 46 11.45 -11.38 2.88
N LEU A 47 10.15 -11.66 2.90
CA LEU A 47 9.63 -13.02 2.75
C LEU A 47 9.60 -13.48 1.29
N ALA A 48 9.60 -12.55 0.33
CA ALA A 48 9.54 -12.88 -1.10
C ALA A 48 10.92 -13.29 -1.64
N GLY A 49 10.94 -14.32 -2.48
CA GLY A 49 12.13 -14.86 -3.15
C GLY A 49 11.80 -15.53 -4.48
N ASP A 50 12.65 -16.49 -4.88
CA ASP A 50 12.53 -17.19 -6.16
C ASP A 50 11.14 -17.81 -6.37
N GLY A 51 10.56 -17.56 -7.54
CA GLY A 51 9.21 -18.02 -7.90
C GLY A 51 8.06 -17.13 -7.43
N ASP A 52 8.29 -16.19 -6.51
CA ASP A 52 7.25 -15.28 -6.03
C ASP A 52 6.99 -14.13 -7.01
N VAL A 53 5.74 -13.65 -7.00
CA VAL A 53 5.33 -12.41 -7.66
C VAL A 53 4.81 -11.45 -6.61
N VAL A 54 5.38 -10.24 -6.60
CA VAL A 54 5.05 -9.19 -5.65
C VAL A 54 4.44 -8.00 -6.38
N TYR A 55 3.33 -7.50 -5.83
CA TYR A 55 2.71 -6.25 -6.25
C TYR A 55 2.71 -5.26 -5.09
N CYS A 56 3.27 -4.07 -5.31
CA CYS A 56 3.37 -2.98 -4.36
C CYS A 56 2.49 -1.79 -4.80
N ASP A 57 1.60 -1.35 -3.92
CA ASP A 57 0.74 -0.16 -4.12
C ASP A 57 0.85 0.78 -2.92
N PRO A 58 1.96 1.54 -2.79
CA PRO A 58 2.17 2.46 -1.67
C PRO A 58 1.26 3.69 -1.75
N PRO A 59 1.13 4.48 -0.66
CA PRO A 59 0.58 5.83 -0.76
C PRO A 59 1.32 6.65 -1.82
N TYR A 60 0.59 7.23 -2.76
CA TYR A 60 1.18 7.91 -3.92
C TYR A 60 1.86 9.22 -3.54
N GLU A 61 2.97 9.50 -4.23
CA GLU A 61 3.60 10.81 -4.13
C GLU A 61 2.75 11.87 -4.85
N PRO A 62 2.41 13.00 -4.22
CA PRO A 62 1.72 14.09 -4.91
C PRO A 62 2.52 14.64 -6.10
N MET A 63 1.78 15.10 -7.11
CA MET A 63 2.35 15.88 -8.20
C MET A 63 2.87 17.23 -7.68
N PRO A 64 3.92 17.80 -8.30
CA PRO A 64 4.41 19.13 -7.93
C PRO A 64 3.29 20.18 -7.90
N GLY A 65 3.20 20.96 -6.82
CA GLY A 65 2.17 22.00 -6.66
C GLY A 65 0.78 21.49 -6.26
N THR A 66 0.61 20.19 -6.03
CA THR A 66 -0.65 19.63 -5.49
C THR A 66 -0.52 19.35 -4.01
N ALA A 67 -1.55 19.68 -3.22
CA ALA A 67 -1.63 19.26 -1.83
C ALA A 67 -1.93 17.74 -1.81
N GLY A 68 -0.93 16.93 -1.50
CA GLY A 68 -1.11 15.50 -1.32
C GLY A 68 -2.02 15.23 -0.11
N PHE A 69 -3.18 14.65 -0.35
CA PHE A 69 -4.01 14.11 0.73
C PHE A 69 -3.43 12.75 1.18
N THR A 70 -2.41 12.77 2.03
CA THR A 70 -1.65 11.56 2.44
C THR A 70 -1.98 11.09 3.86
N ASN A 71 -3.26 11.18 4.26
CA ASN A 71 -3.73 10.71 5.57
C ASN A 71 -3.96 9.17 5.62
N TYR A 72 -3.07 8.37 5.02
CA TYR A 72 -3.20 6.90 4.97
C TYR A 72 -2.70 6.19 6.25
N ALA A 73 -1.83 6.82 7.04
CA ALA A 73 -1.34 6.27 8.31
C ALA A 73 -0.95 7.37 9.31
N SER A 74 -1.19 7.14 10.60
CA SER A 74 -0.62 7.95 11.68
C SER A 74 0.90 7.77 11.69
N GLY A 75 1.62 8.76 11.17
CA GLY A 75 3.08 8.69 10.92
C GLY A 75 3.46 9.03 9.47
N GLY A 76 2.51 8.96 8.54
CA GLY A 76 2.72 9.27 7.13
C GLY A 76 3.54 8.22 6.38
N PHE A 77 3.57 8.35 5.06
CA PHE A 77 4.51 7.64 4.19
C PHE A 77 5.43 8.70 3.60
N SER A 78 6.65 8.79 4.12
CA SER A 78 7.60 9.85 3.76
C SER A 78 8.29 9.56 2.42
N TRP A 79 9.06 10.52 1.92
CA TRP A 79 9.95 10.24 0.79
C TRP A 79 10.96 9.13 1.10
N ASP A 80 11.54 9.15 2.30
CA ASP A 80 12.44 8.09 2.75
C ASP A 80 11.74 6.72 2.75
N SER A 81 10.43 6.68 3.00
CA SER A 81 9.63 5.46 2.89
C SER A 81 9.47 4.99 1.44
N GLN A 82 9.33 5.90 0.47
CA GLN A 82 9.33 5.56 -0.96
C GLN A 82 10.70 4.97 -1.38
N VAL A 83 11.79 5.59 -0.93
CA VAL A 83 13.16 5.12 -1.20
C VAL A 83 13.37 3.73 -0.59
N ALA A 84 13.07 3.56 0.71
CA ALA A 84 13.20 2.27 1.39
C ALA A 84 12.33 1.17 0.76
N LEU A 85 11.16 1.52 0.23
CA LEU A 85 10.32 0.59 -0.53
C LEU A 85 11.00 0.16 -1.83
N ALA A 86 11.53 1.11 -2.62
CA ALA A 86 12.25 0.80 -3.86
C ALA A 86 13.45 -0.12 -3.60
N GLU A 87 14.26 0.18 -2.58
CA GLU A 87 15.38 -0.65 -2.16
C GLU A 87 14.93 -2.05 -1.73
N SER A 88 13.84 -2.15 -0.97
CA SER A 88 13.26 -3.43 -0.55
C SER A 88 12.75 -4.27 -1.73
N CYS A 89 12.17 -3.62 -2.74
CA CYS A 89 11.75 -4.25 -3.99
C CYS A 89 12.95 -4.78 -4.77
N VAL A 90 14.02 -3.99 -4.93
CA VAL A 90 15.27 -4.43 -5.56
C VAL A 90 15.86 -5.64 -4.83
N ALA A 91 15.91 -5.59 -3.49
CA ALA A 91 16.41 -6.71 -2.70
C ALA A 91 15.55 -7.99 -2.88
N ALA A 92 14.22 -7.85 -2.99
CA ALA A 92 13.33 -8.99 -3.29
C ALA A 92 13.60 -9.54 -4.69
N HIS A 93 13.78 -8.66 -5.68
CA HIS A 93 14.12 -9.06 -7.03
C HIS A 93 15.45 -9.82 -7.11
N GLN A 94 16.47 -9.35 -6.37
CA GLN A 94 17.76 -10.03 -6.27
C GLN A 94 17.67 -11.44 -5.64
N ARG A 95 16.63 -11.71 -4.84
CA ARG A 95 16.33 -13.05 -4.31
C ARG A 95 15.57 -13.95 -5.29
N GLY A 96 15.18 -13.44 -6.46
CA GLY A 96 14.47 -14.17 -7.51
C GLY A 96 12.99 -13.80 -7.68
N ALA A 97 12.46 -12.87 -6.88
CA ALA A 97 11.07 -12.45 -7.00
C ALA A 97 10.85 -11.58 -8.25
N LYS A 98 9.65 -11.62 -8.83
CA LYS A 98 9.20 -10.65 -9.84
C LYS A 98 8.39 -9.55 -9.14
N VAL A 99 8.82 -8.31 -9.26
CA VAL A 99 8.22 -7.19 -8.52
C VAL A 99 7.60 -6.19 -9.48
N PHE A 100 6.37 -5.77 -9.18
CA PHE A 100 5.64 -4.71 -9.87
C PHE A 100 5.22 -3.65 -8.86
N ILE A 101 5.40 -2.39 -9.19
CA ILE A 101 5.03 -1.27 -8.33
C ILE A 101 4.17 -0.25 -9.09
N SER A 102 3.08 0.19 -8.48
CA SER A 102 2.27 1.33 -8.94
C SER A 102 2.62 2.58 -8.14
N ASN A 103 2.61 3.75 -8.79
CA ASN A 103 2.76 5.04 -8.13
C ASN A 103 2.26 6.16 -9.07
N SER A 104 2.35 7.42 -8.64
CA SER A 104 2.10 8.58 -9.50
C SER A 104 3.20 8.79 -10.55
N THR A 105 2.93 9.66 -11.52
CA THR A 105 3.91 10.09 -12.54
C THR A 105 4.72 11.32 -12.10
N ALA A 106 4.84 11.57 -10.80
CA ALA A 106 5.64 12.68 -10.29
C ALA A 106 7.11 12.50 -10.73
N PRO A 107 7.81 13.57 -11.17
CA PRO A 107 9.17 13.45 -11.71
C PRO A 107 10.14 12.72 -10.80
N ARG A 108 10.11 12.99 -9.48
CA ARG A 108 10.96 12.30 -8.50
C ARG A 108 10.68 10.80 -8.40
N VAL A 109 9.44 10.36 -8.63
CA VAL A 109 9.07 8.94 -8.59
C VAL A 109 9.57 8.22 -9.84
N ILE A 110 9.52 8.89 -11.01
CA ILE A 110 10.13 8.36 -12.23
C ILE A 110 11.64 8.19 -11.99
N GLU A 111 12.32 9.23 -11.50
CA GLU A 111 13.75 9.18 -11.17
C GLU A 111 14.10 8.10 -10.15
N LEU A 112 13.22 7.83 -9.17
CA LEU A 112 13.44 6.78 -8.17
C LEU A 112 13.46 5.36 -8.76
N TYR A 113 12.78 5.13 -9.89
CA TYR A 113 12.62 3.81 -10.50
C TYR A 113 13.44 3.61 -11.78
N GLU A 114 14.20 4.62 -12.21
CA GLU A 114 15.21 4.49 -13.28
C GLU A 114 16.43 3.69 -12.81
#